data_AF-A0A1J3JT17-F1
#
_entry.id   AF-A0A1J3JT17-F1
#
_cell.length_a   1.000
_cell.length_b   1.000
_cell.length_c   1.000
_cell.angle_alpha   90.00
_cell.angle_beta   90.00
_cell.angle_gamma   90.00
#
_symmetry.space_group_name_H-M   'P 1'
#
loop_
_entity.id
_entity.type
_entity.pdbx_description
1 polymer ?
#
loop_
_entity_poly.entity_id
_entity_poly.type
_entity_poly.pdbx_seq_one_letter_code
_entity_poly.pdbx_strand_id
1 'polypeptide(L)'
;MLSPDDLSDEEWYYIVSMSYVFSPSQCLPGRALAMGETIWLCNAQYAENKLFSRSLLARSASIQTVVCFPYLGGVIELGVTELISEDHSLLQHVKSCLVETSKPDCF
;
A
#
# COMPACT_ATOMS: atom_id res chain seq x y z
N MET A 1 3.53 -4.48 -23.14
CA MET A 1 4.24 -3.81 -22.04
C MET A 1 4.95 -2.61 -22.65
N LEU A 2 4.81 -1.43 -22.05
CA LEU A 2 5.59 -0.24 -22.43
C LEU A 2 7.08 -0.52 -22.24
N SER A 3 7.95 0.19 -22.97
CA SER A 3 9.37 0.12 -22.68
C SER A 3 9.64 0.73 -21.29
N PRO A 4 10.71 0.34 -20.58
CA PRO A 4 11.02 0.90 -19.27
C PRO A 4 11.13 2.44 -19.29
N ASP A 5 11.55 3.00 -20.42
CA ASP A 5 11.73 4.44 -20.62
C ASP A 5 10.41 5.19 -20.86
N ASP A 6 9.32 4.48 -21.17
CA ASP A 6 7.99 5.06 -21.42
C ASP A 6 7.07 5.03 -20.19
N LEU A 7 7.52 4.45 -19.07
CA LEU A 7 6.72 4.34 -17.84
C LEU A 7 6.78 5.63 -17.03
N SER A 8 5.65 6.02 -16.47
CA SER A 8 5.65 7.07 -15.45
C SER A 8 6.35 6.59 -14.16
N ASP A 9 6.80 7.51 -13.31
CA ASP A 9 7.43 7.16 -12.04
C ASP A 9 6.49 6.31 -11.15
N GLU A 10 5.17 6.56 -11.21
CA GLU A 10 4.14 5.80 -10.49
C GLU A 10 3.98 4.37 -11.03
N GLU A 11 3.98 4.19 -12.35
CA GLU A 11 3.92 2.87 -12.98
C GLU A 11 5.18 2.06 -12.65
N TRP A 12 6.35 2.71 -12.70
CA TRP A 12 7.60 2.10 -12.29
C TRP A 12 7.59 1.71 -10.80
N TYR A 13 7.09 2.59 -9.92
CA TYR A 13 6.91 2.29 -8.50
C TYR A 13 6.03 1.05 -8.29
N TYR A 14 4.92 0.94 -9.02
CA TYR A 14 4.02 -0.20 -8.92
C TYR A 14 4.72 -1.49 -9.35
N ILE A 15 5.37 -1.50 -10.52
CA ILE A 15 6.06 -2.69 -11.06
C ILE A 15 7.18 -3.13 -10.13
N VAL A 16 8.03 -2.20 -9.68
CA VAL A 16 9.14 -2.54 -8.79
C VAL A 16 8.63 -3.02 -7.43
N SER A 17 7.54 -2.44 -6.92
CA SER A 17 6.90 -2.90 -5.67
C SER A 17 6.47 -4.37 -5.72
N MET A 18 6.07 -4.89 -6.88
CA MET A 18 5.69 -6.30 -7.05
C MET A 18 6.85 -7.29 -6.81
N SER A 19 8.10 -6.83 -6.88
CA SER A 19 9.28 -7.67 -6.60
C SER A 19 9.60 -7.80 -5.10
N TYR A 20 8.99 -6.98 -4.25
CA TYR A 20 9.26 -7.00 -2.81
C TYR A 20 8.51 -8.13 -2.12
N VAL A 21 9.20 -8.78 -1.19
CA VAL A 21 8.64 -9.81 -0.31
C VAL A 21 8.86 -9.37 1.12
N PHE A 22 7.80 -9.44 1.93
CA PHE A 22 7.83 -9.05 3.33
C PHE A 22 7.55 -10.26 4.22
N SER A 23 8.47 -10.55 5.13
CA SER A 23 8.22 -11.52 6.21
C SER A 23 7.25 -10.91 7.24
N PRO A 24 6.57 -11.73 8.06
CA PRO A 24 5.79 -11.22 9.18
C PRO A 24 6.61 -10.25 10.05
N SER A 25 5.97 -9.16 10.48
CA SER A 25 6.56 -8.06 11.25
C SER A 25 7.61 -7.20 10.52
N GLN A 26 7.85 -7.43 9.22
CA GLN A 26 8.79 -6.65 8.42
C GLN A 26 8.09 -5.50 7.66
N CYS A 27 8.63 -4.28 7.79
CA CYS A 27 8.10 -3.07 7.14
C CYS A 27 6.58 -2.88 7.35
N LEU A 28 5.94 -1.99 6.59
CA LEU A 28 4.49 -1.75 6.73
C LEU A 28 3.64 -3.01 6.51
N PRO A 29 3.76 -3.77 5.38
CA PRO A 29 2.81 -4.84 5.11
C PRO A 29 2.97 -6.01 6.07
N GLY A 30 4.21 -6.40 6.38
CA GLY A 30 4.49 -7.49 7.31
C GLY A 30 4.04 -7.17 8.74
N ARG A 31 4.18 -5.90 9.18
CA ARG A 31 3.68 -5.45 10.49
C ARG A 31 2.15 -5.43 10.55
N ALA A 32 1.50 -4.89 9.52
CA ALA A 32 0.04 -4.86 9.45
C ALA A 32 -0.53 -6.29 9.55
N LEU A 33 0.06 -7.25 8.82
CA LEU A 33 -0.34 -8.66 8.90
C LEU A 33 -0.14 -9.24 10.30
N ALA A 34 1.04 -9.06 10.88
CA ALA A 34 1.40 -9.66 12.16
C ALA A 34 0.58 -9.09 13.33
N MET A 35 0.25 -7.80 13.28
CA MET A 35 -0.53 -7.12 14.33
C MET A 35 -2.04 -7.29 14.11
N GLY A 36 -2.49 -7.56 12.89
CA GLY A 36 -3.91 -7.54 12.56
C GLY A 36 -4.51 -6.13 12.56
N GLU A 37 -3.67 -5.10 12.37
CA GLU A 37 -4.04 -3.69 12.50
C GLU A 37 -3.77 -2.90 11.21
N THR A 38 -4.53 -1.83 11.01
CA THR A 38 -4.25 -0.85 9.96
C THR A 38 -3.01 -0.04 10.35
N ILE A 39 -2.08 0.15 9.42
CA ILE A 39 -0.95 1.06 9.58
C ILE A 39 -1.05 2.14 8.52
N TRP A 40 -1.23 3.39 8.96
CA TRP A 40 -1.25 4.57 8.11
C TRP A 40 0.09 5.29 8.17
N LEU A 41 0.78 5.41 7.03
CA LEU A 41 2.04 6.11 6.91
C LEU A 41 1.86 7.39 6.09
N CYS A 42 1.93 8.51 6.78
CA CYS A 42 2.13 9.83 6.16
C CYS A 42 3.62 10.06 5.89
N ASN A 43 3.92 10.87 4.88
CA ASN A 43 5.29 11.22 4.48
C ASN A 43 6.14 9.99 4.11
N ALA A 44 5.56 9.04 3.37
CA ALA A 44 6.20 7.79 2.98
C ALA A 44 7.55 8.00 2.25
N GLN A 45 7.67 9.06 1.46
CA GLN A 45 8.89 9.46 0.75
C GLN A 45 10.07 9.84 1.66
N TYR A 46 9.80 10.12 2.95
CA TYR A 46 10.81 10.48 3.94
C TYR A 46 10.97 9.41 5.03
N ALA A 47 10.23 8.32 4.95
CA ALA A 47 10.27 7.27 5.95
C ALA A 47 11.61 6.53 5.94
N GLU A 48 12.04 6.06 7.12
CA GLU A 48 13.21 5.20 7.24
C GLU A 48 12.98 3.88 6.51
N ASN A 49 14.02 3.39 5.83
CA ASN A 49 13.96 2.11 5.09
C ASN A 49 13.55 0.91 5.94
N LYS A 50 13.80 0.93 7.26
CA LYS A 50 13.37 -0.14 8.18
C LYS A 50 11.86 -0.18 8.40
N LEU A 51 11.20 0.98 8.31
CA LEU A 51 9.75 1.11 8.39
C LEU A 51 9.12 0.88 7.02
N PHE A 52 9.70 1.49 5.99
CA PHE A 52 9.21 1.43 4.62
C PHE A 52 10.40 1.38 3.65
N SER A 53 10.75 0.16 3.23
CA SER A 53 11.92 -0.12 2.38
C SER A 53 11.86 0.49 0.98
N ARG A 54 10.72 1.06 0.61
CA ARG A 54 10.44 1.66 -0.70
C ARG A 54 10.37 3.19 -0.62
N SER A 55 10.82 3.82 0.46
CA SER A 55 10.73 5.29 0.62
C SER A 55 11.43 6.07 -0.51
N LEU A 56 12.56 5.58 -1.01
CA LEU A 56 13.24 6.19 -2.16
C LEU A 56 12.44 6.08 -3.46
N LEU A 57 11.82 4.93 -3.72
CA LEU A 57 10.95 4.74 -4.90
C LEU A 57 9.69 5.61 -4.79
N ALA A 58 9.08 5.62 -3.60
CA ALA A 58 7.94 6.49 -3.30
C ALA A 58 8.28 7.96 -3.52
N ARG A 59 9.51 8.39 -3.18
CA ARG A 59 9.96 9.76 -3.42
C ARG A 59 10.03 10.11 -4.90
N SER A 60 10.52 9.21 -5.76
CA SER A 60 10.53 9.45 -7.21
C SER A 60 9.11 9.53 -7.76
N ALA A 61 8.23 8.61 -7.34
CA ALA A 61 6.83 8.57 -7.75
C ALA A 61 5.91 9.57 -7.02
N SER A 62 6.47 10.48 -6.23
CA SER A 62 5.72 11.43 -5.40
C SER A 62 4.65 10.79 -4.50
N ILE A 63 4.80 9.52 -4.11
CA ILE A 63 3.90 8.82 -3.19
C ILE A 63 4.14 9.35 -1.77
N GLN A 64 3.11 9.96 -1.19
CA GLN A 64 3.20 10.63 0.10
C GLN A 64 2.48 9.87 1.21
N THR A 65 1.39 9.17 0.89
CA THR A 65 0.60 8.42 1.85
C THR A 65 0.53 6.96 1.45
N VAL A 66 0.84 6.07 2.40
CA VAL A 66 0.72 4.62 2.23
C VAL A 66 -0.07 4.06 3.38
N VAL A 67 -1.11 3.26 3.11
CA VAL A 67 -1.86 2.55 4.14
C VAL A 67 -1.82 1.05 3.88
N CYS A 68 -1.53 0.28 4.92
CA CYS A 68 -1.59 -1.18 4.92
C CYS A 68 -2.66 -1.64 5.90
N PHE A 69 -3.56 -2.55 5.50
CA PHE A 69 -4.51 -3.15 6.42
C PHE A 69 -4.75 -4.64 6.11
N PRO A 70 -5.00 -5.48 7.11
CA PRO A 70 -5.30 -6.89 6.91
C PRO A 70 -6.59 -7.09 6.12
N TYR A 71 -6.58 -8.03 5.18
CA TYR A 71 -7.74 -8.40 4.38
C TYR A 71 -7.63 -9.85 3.89
N LEU A 72 -8.66 -10.67 4.17
CA LEU A 72 -8.78 -12.08 3.75
C LEU A 72 -7.50 -12.93 3.92
N GLY A 73 -6.84 -12.84 5.08
CA GLY A 73 -5.61 -13.60 5.38
C GLY A 73 -4.32 -13.03 4.76
N GLY A 74 -4.42 -11.93 4.01
CA GLY A 74 -3.30 -11.14 3.50
C GLY A 74 -3.37 -9.68 3.96
N VAL A 75 -2.74 -8.80 3.19
CA VAL A 75 -2.72 -7.35 3.42
C VAL A 75 -3.02 -6.63 2.13
N ILE A 76 -3.87 -5.61 2.20
CA ILE A 76 -4.02 -4.64 1.13
C ILE A 76 -3.15 -3.43 1.47
N GLU A 77 -2.38 -2.99 0.47
CA GLU A 77 -1.62 -1.75 0.51
C GLU A 77 -2.21 -0.77 -0.51
N LEU A 78 -2.42 0.48 -0.09
CA LEU A 78 -2.81 1.58 -0.96
C LEU A 78 -1.76 2.69 -0.84
N GLY A 79 -1.27 3.19 -1.97
CA GLY A 79 -0.34 4.32 -2.04
C GLY A 79 -0.93 5.44 -2.89
N VAL A 80 -0.84 6.68 -2.42
CA VAL A 80 -1.34 7.86 -3.15
C VAL A 80 -0.30 8.99 -3.12
N THR A 81 -0.34 9.86 -4.13
CA THR A 81 0.61 10.96 -4.29
C THR A 81 0.27 12.15 -3.40
N GLU A 82 -0.95 12.23 -2.89
CA GLU A 82 -1.37 13.25 -1.93
C GLU A 82 -1.01 12.88 -0.49
N LEU A 83 -0.75 13.92 0.32
CA LEU A 83 -0.64 13.76 1.76
C LEU A 83 -2.05 13.78 2.37
N ILE A 84 -2.54 12.61 2.77
CA ILE A 84 -3.86 12.42 3.35
C ILE A 84 -3.70 12.02 4.81
N SER A 85 -4.33 12.79 5.71
CA SER A 85 -4.40 12.45 7.13
C SER A 85 -5.22 11.18 7.33
N GLU A 86 -4.90 10.42 8.38
CA GLU A 86 -5.62 9.19 8.70
C GLU A 86 -7.12 9.43 8.86
N ASP A 87 -7.91 8.74 8.03
CA ASP A 87 -9.36 8.82 8.01
C ASP A 87 -9.97 7.42 8.17
N HIS A 88 -10.54 7.18 9.34
CA HIS A 88 -11.17 5.91 9.67
C HIS A 88 -12.44 5.68 8.84
N SER A 89 -13.19 6.73 8.49
CA SER A 89 -14.42 6.61 7.72
C SER A 89 -14.10 6.17 6.30
N LEU A 90 -13.07 6.77 5.69
CA LEU A 90 -12.57 6.36 4.38
C LEU A 90 -12.13 4.89 4.40
N LEU A 91 -11.38 4.47 5.41
CA LEU A 91 -10.94 3.07 5.53
C LEU A 91 -12.10 2.09 5.69
N GLN A 92 -13.10 2.43 6.51
CA GLN A 92 -14.27 1.58 6.66
C GLN A 92 -15.05 1.47 5.35
N HIS A 93 -15.16 2.57 4.60
CA HIS A 93 -15.79 2.57 3.29
C HIS A 93 -15.05 1.67 2.31
N VAL A 94 -13.72 1.83 2.18
CA VAL A 94 -12.88 0.98 1.33
C VAL A 94 -13.02 -0.50 1.70
N LYS A 95 -12.93 -0.84 2.99
CA LYS A 95 -13.09 -2.22 3.48
C LYS A 95 -14.47 -2.79 3.13
N SER A 96 -15.53 -1.98 3.24
CA SER A 96 -16.89 -2.39 2.89
C SER A 96 -17.03 -2.68 1.39
N CYS A 97 -16.52 -1.79 0.53
CA CYS A 97 -16.53 -1.98 -0.92
C CYS A 97 -15.78 -3.25 -1.34
N LEU A 98 -14.65 -3.55 -0.71
CA LEU A 98 -13.87 -4.76 -0.99
C LEU A 98 -14.63 -6.04 -0.61
N VAL A 99 -15.34 -6.04 0.52
CA VAL A 99 -16.17 -7.19 0.94
C VAL A 99 -17.33 -7.40 -0.04
N GLU A 100 -17.95 -6.32 -0.53
CA GLU A 100 -19.03 -6.40 -1.51
C GLU A 100 -18.57 -7.00 -2.84
N THR A 101 -17.41 -6.59 -3.36
CA THR A 101 -16.86 -7.14 -4.61
C THR A 101 -16.36 -8.57 -4.48
N SER A 102 -16.12 -9.04 -3.26
CA SER A 102 -15.66 -10.41 -2.98
C SER A 102 -16.80 -11.42 -2.85
N LYS A 103 -18.06 -10.97 -2.85
CA LYS A 103 -19.23 -11.87 -2.85
C LYS A 103 -19.36 -12.48 -4.26
N PRO A 104 -19.40 -13.81 -4.41
CA PRO A 104 -19.71 -14.40 -5.69
C PRO A 104 -21.10 -13.94 -6.13
N ASP A 105 -21.26 -13.60 -7.42
CA ASP A 105 -22.58 -13.38 -8.00
C ASP A 105 -23.41 -14.65 -7.77
N CYS A 106 -24.42 -14.57 -6.91
CA CYS A 106 -25.39 -15.64 -6.76
C CYS A 106 -26.21 -15.73 -8.05
N PHE A 107 -25.91 -16.72 -8.89
CA PHE A 107 -26.80 -17.22 -9.94
C PHE A 107 -27.57 -18.45 -9.44
#